data_AF-A0A367WY06-F1
#
_entry.id   AF-A0A367WY06-F1
#
_cell.length_a   1.000
_cell.length_b   1.000
_cell.length_c   1.000
_cell.angle_alpha   90.00
_cell.angle_beta   90.00
_cell.angle_gamma   90.00
#
_symmetry.space_group_name_H-M   'P 1'
#
loop_
_entity.id
_entity.type
_entity.pdbx_description
1 polymer ?
#
loop_
_entity_poly.entity_id
_entity_poly.type
_entity_poly.pdbx_seq_one_letter_code
_entity_poly.pdbx_strand_id
1 'polypeptide(L)'
;MPLTVTLTAYFRPDAAADPLIGPERYVAGFEDPDGEPWGISVPLEPDDVDAVVLAGIAFSISMELDGTLLIEAEGRGDAANEAIAKRGHLARLPLDEIVRAALDADLMVMEDDAEAALGTLRGRLLEAIELVDQALSEEET
;
A
#
# COMPACT_ATOMS: atom_id res chain seq x y z
N MET A 1 -46.91 -8.37 20.16
CA MET A 1 -46.28 -7.27 19.41
C MET A 1 -44.98 -7.80 18.84
N PRO A 2 -44.68 -7.64 17.53
CA PRO A 2 -43.36 -8.00 17.03
C PRO A 2 -42.31 -7.11 17.69
N LEU A 3 -41.21 -7.70 18.14
CA LEU A 3 -40.07 -6.97 18.69
C LEU A 3 -39.26 -6.47 17.48
N THR A 4 -39.26 -5.17 17.23
CA THR A 4 -38.35 -4.56 16.25
C THR A 4 -37.05 -4.25 16.97
N VAL A 5 -35.99 -4.97 16.62
CA VAL A 5 -34.63 -4.68 17.11
C VAL A 5 -33.89 -3.95 15.98
N THR A 6 -33.38 -2.77 16.28
CA THR A 6 -32.46 -2.04 15.40
C THR A 6 -31.04 -2.44 15.79
N LEU A 7 -30.28 -2.90 14.82
CA LEU A 7 -28.89 -3.32 14.99
C LEU A 7 -28.00 -2.54 14.04
N THR A 8 -26.78 -2.25 14.47
CA THR A 8 -25.76 -1.61 13.64
C THR A 8 -24.75 -2.67 13.24
N ALA A 9 -24.41 -2.76 11.95
CA ALA A 9 -23.33 -3.66 11.53
C ALA A 9 -21.98 -3.07 11.96
N TYR A 10 -21.08 -3.90 12.47
CA TYR A 10 -19.71 -3.50 12.80
C TYR A 10 -18.69 -4.43 12.15
N PHE A 11 -17.49 -3.87 11.93
CA PHE A 11 -16.28 -4.59 11.54
C PHE A 11 -15.11 -3.97 12.29
N ARG A 12 -14.40 -4.75 13.12
CA ARG A 12 -13.29 -4.23 13.94
C ARG A 12 -12.21 -5.30 14.18
N PRO A 13 -10.96 -4.91 14.44
CA PRO A 13 -9.95 -5.84 14.93
C PRO A 13 -10.42 -6.46 16.25
N ASP A 14 -10.03 -7.70 16.51
CA ASP A 14 -10.21 -8.29 17.84
C ASP A 14 -9.46 -7.43 18.88
N ALA A 15 -10.00 -7.35 20.10
CA ALA A 15 -9.53 -6.44 21.15
C ALA A 15 -8.09 -6.73 21.61
N ALA A 16 -7.49 -7.85 21.19
CA ALA A 16 -6.13 -8.26 21.49
C ALA A 16 -5.08 -7.85 20.43
N ALA A 17 -5.46 -7.07 19.40
CA ALA A 17 -4.55 -6.69 18.32
C ALA A 17 -3.32 -5.89 18.81
N ASP A 18 -2.12 -6.35 18.43
CA ASP A 18 -0.89 -5.58 18.60
C ASP A 18 -0.81 -4.50 17.49
N PRO A 19 -0.64 -3.21 17.81
CA PRO A 19 -0.55 -2.15 16.80
C PRO A 19 0.63 -2.28 15.82
N LEU A 20 1.69 -3.00 16.18
CA LEU A 20 2.89 -3.18 15.37
C LEU A 20 2.81 -4.39 14.44
N ILE A 21 2.05 -5.42 14.84
CA ILE A 21 1.91 -6.68 14.10
C ILE A 21 0.59 -6.73 13.31
N GLY A 22 -0.44 -6.03 13.81
CA GLY A 22 -1.79 -6.10 13.31
C GLY A 22 -2.66 -7.06 14.14
N PRO A 23 -3.97 -7.11 13.87
CA PRO A 23 -4.88 -8.03 14.55
C PRO A 23 -4.64 -9.48 14.13
N GLU A 24 -4.66 -10.41 15.08
CA GLU A 24 -4.67 -11.84 14.75
C GLU A 24 -5.95 -12.25 14.00
N ARG A 25 -7.05 -11.53 14.21
CA ARG A 25 -8.34 -11.72 13.53
C ARG A 25 -9.14 -10.43 13.47
N TYR A 26 -10.00 -10.34 12.45
CA TYR A 26 -11.08 -9.35 12.41
C TYR A 26 -12.40 -9.98 12.83
N VAL A 27 -13.30 -9.17 13.36
CA VAL A 27 -14.64 -9.62 13.74
C VAL A 27 -15.68 -8.74 13.05
N ALA A 28 -16.55 -9.39 12.28
CA ALA A 28 -17.75 -8.78 11.71
C ALA A 28 -18.98 -9.21 12.50
N GLY A 29 -19.93 -8.32 12.71
CA GLY A 29 -21.15 -8.67 13.44
C GLY A 29 -22.15 -7.53 13.45
N PHE A 30 -23.10 -7.66 14.36
CA PHE A 30 -24.08 -6.62 14.66
C PHE A 30 -23.94 -6.23 16.11
N GLU A 31 -24.12 -4.95 16.41
CA GLU A 31 -24.19 -4.42 17.77
C GLU A 31 -25.59 -3.86 18.04
N ASP A 32 -25.98 -3.92 19.30
CA ASP A 32 -27.21 -3.31 19.79
C ASP A 32 -27.05 -1.78 19.98
N PRO A 33 -28.10 -1.04 20.39
CA PRO A 33 -28.01 0.40 20.61
C PRO A 33 -27.03 0.83 21.70
N ASP A 34 -26.62 -0.07 22.61
CA ASP A 34 -25.63 0.19 23.65
C ASP A 34 -24.19 -0.08 23.17
N GLY A 35 -24.03 -0.56 21.92
CA GLY A 35 -22.74 -0.86 21.31
C GLY A 35 -22.19 -2.25 21.66
N GLU A 36 -23.03 -3.11 22.25
CA GLU A 36 -22.64 -4.46 22.63
C GLU A 36 -22.89 -5.45 21.48
N PRO A 37 -21.96 -6.38 21.19
CA PRO A 37 -22.16 -7.39 20.17
C PRO A 37 -23.44 -8.20 20.39
N TRP A 38 -24.26 -8.27 19.35
CA TRP A 38 -25.57 -8.90 19.35
C TRP A 38 -25.59 -10.09 18.40
N GLY A 39 -25.92 -11.26 18.94
CA GLY A 39 -26.08 -12.47 18.14
C GLY A 39 -24.75 -13.12 17.74
N ILE A 40 -24.63 -13.50 16.47
CA ILE A 40 -23.45 -14.21 15.94
C ILE A 40 -22.45 -13.20 15.41
N SER A 41 -21.24 -13.26 15.92
CA SER A 41 -20.07 -12.61 15.32
C SER A 41 -19.33 -13.61 14.43
N VAL A 42 -18.83 -13.13 13.29
CA VAL A 42 -18.05 -13.91 12.33
C VAL A 42 -16.57 -13.54 12.50
N PRO A 43 -15.73 -14.46 12.99
CA PRO A 43 -14.29 -14.26 12.97
C PRO A 43 -13.79 -14.41 11.53
N LEU A 44 -12.93 -13.48 11.11
CA LEU A 44 -12.35 -13.41 9.78
C LEU A 44 -10.82 -13.43 9.91
N GLU A 45 -10.16 -14.21 9.06
CA GLU A 45 -8.70 -14.28 9.04
C GLU A 45 -8.12 -13.01 8.40
N PRO A 46 -7.00 -12.46 8.91
CA PRO A 46 -6.41 -11.23 8.38
C PRO A 46 -6.08 -11.32 6.90
N ASP A 47 -5.50 -12.44 6.46
CA ASP A 47 -5.12 -12.64 5.06
C ASP A 47 -6.32 -12.55 4.09
N ASP A 48 -7.48 -13.09 4.51
CA ASP A 48 -8.72 -13.01 3.72
C ASP A 48 -9.27 -11.58 3.68
N VAL A 49 -9.19 -10.86 4.81
CA VAL A 49 -9.60 -9.46 4.88
C VAL A 49 -8.70 -8.59 4.02
N ASP A 50 -7.39 -8.76 4.14
CA ASP A 50 -6.40 -8.00 3.38
C ASP A 50 -6.55 -8.27 1.90
N ALA A 51 -6.73 -9.53 1.49
CA ALA A 51 -6.99 -9.89 0.10
C ALA A 51 -8.25 -9.19 -0.44
N VAL A 52 -9.35 -9.14 0.31
CA VAL A 52 -10.60 -8.50 -0.11
C VAL A 52 -10.48 -6.97 -0.12
N VAL A 53 -9.84 -6.37 0.89
CA VAL A 53 -9.64 -4.93 0.99
C VAL A 53 -8.70 -4.44 -0.13
N LEU A 54 -7.57 -5.12 -0.33
CA LEU A 54 -6.59 -4.77 -1.37
C LEU A 54 -7.13 -5.07 -2.78
N ALA A 55 -7.92 -6.13 -2.97
CA ALA A 55 -8.57 -6.38 -4.25
C ALA A 55 -9.56 -5.27 -4.66
N GLY A 56 -10.06 -4.49 -3.70
CA GLY A 56 -10.92 -3.34 -3.93
C GLY A 56 -10.17 -2.03 -4.22
N ILE A 57 -8.85 -1.99 -4.10
CA ILE A 57 -8.03 -0.79 -4.23
C ILE A 57 -7.11 -0.94 -5.44
N ALA A 58 -7.23 -0.02 -6.40
CA ALA A 58 -6.22 0.15 -7.43
C ALA A 58 -5.11 1.07 -6.88
N PHE A 59 -3.85 0.68 -7.05
CA PHE A 59 -2.72 1.55 -6.72
C PHE A 59 -2.14 2.13 -7.99
N SER A 60 -1.87 3.43 -7.99
CA SER A 60 -1.08 4.11 -9.00
C SER A 60 0.29 4.47 -8.45
N ILE A 61 1.27 4.48 -9.35
CA ILE A 61 2.62 4.97 -9.07
C ILE A 61 2.81 6.20 -9.94
N SER A 62 3.17 7.31 -9.32
CA SER A 62 3.52 8.57 -9.99
C SER A 62 4.91 9.02 -9.56
N MET A 63 5.51 9.94 -10.31
CA MET A 63 6.83 10.50 -10.00
C MET A 63 6.78 12.02 -10.15
N GLU A 64 7.31 12.72 -9.14
CA GLU A 64 7.54 14.16 -9.18
C GLU A 64 8.77 14.51 -10.04
N LEU A 65 8.86 15.76 -10.51
CA LEU A 65 9.98 16.20 -11.36
C LEU A 65 11.35 16.12 -10.65
N ASP A 66 11.37 16.11 -9.32
CA ASP A 66 12.59 15.92 -8.54
C ASP A 66 13.03 14.45 -8.41
N GLY A 67 12.29 13.52 -9.03
CA GLY A 67 12.58 12.09 -9.00
C GLY A 67 12.01 11.34 -7.81
N THR A 68 11.14 11.97 -7.01
CA THR A 68 10.42 11.28 -5.92
C THR A 68 9.26 10.46 -6.46
N LEU A 69 9.25 9.15 -6.22
CA LEU A 69 8.11 8.27 -6.54
C LEU A 69 7.09 8.28 -5.42
N LEU A 70 5.81 8.23 -5.80
CA LEU A 70 4.66 8.22 -4.91
C LEU A 70 3.75 7.04 -5.24
N ILE A 71 3.20 6.43 -4.20
CA ILE A 71 2.13 5.43 -4.33
C ILE A 71 0.82 6.05 -3.83
N GLU A 72 -0.22 5.97 -4.65
CA GLU A 72 -1.55 6.47 -4.32
C GLU A 72 -2.60 5.38 -4.55
N ALA A 73 -3.63 5.35 -3.71
CA ALA A 73 -4.81 4.52 -3.89
C ALA A 73 -5.85 5.25 -4.75
N GLU A 74 -6.11 4.75 -5.96
CA GLU A 74 -7.07 5.33 -6.90
C GLU A 74 -8.53 5.04 -6.49
N GLY A 75 -9.36 6.07 -6.60
CA GLY A 75 -10.81 5.93 -6.76
C GLY A 75 -11.65 5.65 -5.51
N ARG A 76 -11.11 5.27 -4.34
CA ARG A 76 -11.94 4.94 -3.16
C ARG A 76 -11.41 5.24 -1.74
N GLY A 77 -10.29 5.89 -1.53
CA GLY A 77 -9.74 5.95 -0.16
C GLY A 77 -8.98 7.20 0.21
N ASP A 78 -9.67 8.28 0.59
CA ASP A 78 -9.05 9.36 1.36
C ASP A 78 -8.41 8.78 2.64
N ALA A 79 -9.09 7.85 3.31
CA ALA A 79 -8.54 7.14 4.47
C ALA A 79 -7.35 6.23 4.13
N ALA A 80 -7.33 5.61 2.94
CA ALA A 80 -6.22 4.77 2.49
C ALA A 80 -5.00 5.64 2.15
N ASN A 81 -5.19 6.74 1.41
CA ASN A 81 -4.16 7.71 1.10
C ASN A 81 -3.65 8.42 2.37
N GLU A 82 -4.50 8.73 3.34
CA GLU A 82 -4.09 9.21 4.66
C GLU A 82 -3.24 8.18 5.42
N ALA A 83 -3.61 6.90 5.37
CA ALA A 83 -2.84 5.82 6.00
C ALA A 83 -1.47 5.63 5.34
N ILE A 84 -1.42 5.68 4.00
CA ILE A 84 -0.20 5.65 3.19
C ILE A 84 0.69 6.86 3.54
N ALA A 85 0.13 8.07 3.55
CA ALA A 85 0.86 9.29 3.91
C ALA A 85 1.43 9.25 5.33
N LYS A 86 0.70 8.66 6.30
CA LYS A 86 1.19 8.47 7.68
C LYS A 86 2.36 7.48 7.78
N ARG A 87 2.53 6.57 6.81
CA ARG A 87 3.69 5.66 6.71
C ARG A 87 4.94 6.38 6.17
N GLY A 88 4.83 7.64 5.74
CA GLY A 88 5.95 8.54 5.45
C GLY A 88 6.86 8.01 4.33
N HIS A 89 8.10 7.69 4.68
CA HIS A 89 9.15 7.19 3.78
C HIS A 89 8.77 5.97 2.95
N LEU A 90 7.78 5.17 3.33
CA LEU A 90 7.33 4.00 2.53
C LEU A 90 6.38 4.38 1.40
N ALA A 91 5.75 5.56 1.47
CA ALA A 91 4.82 6.06 0.47
C ALA A 91 5.48 6.98 -0.56
N ARG A 92 6.64 7.55 -0.19
CA ARG A 92 7.41 8.49 -1.00
C ARG A 92 8.89 8.11 -0.92
N LEU A 93 9.46 7.64 -2.02
CA LEU A 93 10.88 7.30 -2.09
C LEU A 93 11.55 8.01 -3.26
N PRO A 94 12.72 8.62 -3.05
CA PRO A 94 13.59 9.04 -4.14
C PRO A 94 13.97 7.86 -5.05
N LEU A 95 14.04 8.10 -6.35
CA LEU A 95 14.43 7.08 -7.34
C LEU A 95 15.78 6.42 -6.99
N ASP A 96 16.75 7.17 -6.47
CA ASP A 96 18.07 6.64 -6.12
C ASP A 96 18.01 5.69 -4.91
N GLU A 97 17.10 5.90 -3.96
CA GLU A 97 16.86 4.97 -2.86
C GLU A 97 16.24 3.66 -3.35
N ILE A 98 15.29 3.73 -4.29
CA ILE A 98 14.70 2.54 -4.91
C ILE A 98 15.76 1.75 -5.69
N VAL A 99 16.59 2.45 -6.47
CA VAL A 99 17.71 1.81 -7.18
C VAL A 99 18.67 1.19 -6.17
N ARG A 100 19.04 1.89 -5.09
CA ARG A 100 19.92 1.36 -4.05
C ARG A 100 19.36 0.10 -3.39
N ALA A 101 18.06 0.07 -3.09
CA ALA A 101 17.39 -1.11 -2.54
C ALA A 101 17.38 -2.28 -3.53
N ALA A 102 17.15 -2.02 -4.82
CA ALA A 102 17.20 -3.06 -5.85
C ALA A 102 18.61 -3.63 -6.06
N LEU A 103 19.65 -2.86 -5.71
CA LEU A 103 21.06 -3.26 -5.75
C LEU A 103 21.55 -3.86 -4.42
N ASP A 104 20.64 -4.19 -3.50
CA ASP A 104 21.01 -4.88 -2.27
C ASP A 104 21.61 -6.26 -2.57
N ALA A 105 22.74 -6.57 -1.95
CA ALA A 105 23.50 -7.78 -2.25
C ALA A 105 22.73 -9.07 -1.89
N ASP A 106 21.92 -9.04 -0.83
CA ASP A 106 21.15 -10.20 -0.40
C ASP A 106 20.01 -10.48 -1.40
N LEU A 107 19.43 -9.43 -2.00
CA LEU A 107 18.42 -9.56 -3.04
C LEU A 107 19.02 -10.00 -4.39
N MET A 108 20.18 -9.45 -4.77
CA MET A 108 20.83 -9.79 -6.05
C MET A 108 21.27 -11.26 -6.12
N VAL A 109 21.62 -11.87 -4.99
CA VAL A 109 22.00 -13.30 -4.93
C VAL A 109 20.79 -14.22 -5.20
N MET A 110 19.57 -13.73 -5.04
CA MET A 110 18.34 -14.47 -5.32
C MET A 110 17.92 -14.40 -6.80
N GLU A 111 18.55 -13.55 -7.60
CA GLU A 111 18.24 -13.38 -9.03
C GLU A 111 19.03 -14.39 -9.89
N ASP A 112 18.32 -15.09 -10.79
CA ASP A 112 18.90 -16.17 -11.59
C ASP A 112 19.99 -15.67 -12.57
N ASP A 113 19.81 -14.47 -13.12
CA ASP A 113 20.77 -13.78 -13.99
C ASP A 113 20.89 -12.29 -13.63
N ALA A 114 21.49 -12.04 -12.46
CA ALA A 114 21.69 -10.69 -11.95
C ALA A 114 22.47 -9.80 -12.93
N GLU A 115 23.44 -10.33 -13.68
CA GLU A 115 24.24 -9.54 -14.62
C GLU A 115 23.37 -8.99 -15.77
N ALA A 116 22.54 -9.82 -16.38
CA ALA A 116 21.64 -9.38 -17.43
C ALA A 116 20.57 -8.39 -16.92
N ALA A 117 20.03 -8.63 -15.72
CA ALA A 117 19.08 -7.74 -15.06
C ALA A 117 19.70 -6.35 -14.79
N LEU A 118 20.93 -6.31 -14.27
CA LEU A 118 21.67 -5.07 -14.02
C LEU A 118 22.00 -4.33 -15.32
N GLY A 119 22.36 -5.05 -16.39
CA GLY A 119 22.53 -4.47 -17.72
C GLY A 119 21.27 -3.78 -18.22
N THR A 120 20.11 -4.40 -18.00
CA THR A 120 18.80 -3.83 -18.36
C THR A 120 18.47 -2.59 -17.53
N LEU A 121 18.67 -2.65 -16.20
CA LEU A 121 18.47 -1.51 -15.31
C LEU A 121 19.35 -0.32 -15.74
N ARG A 122 20.64 -0.57 -16.00
CA ARG A 122 21.58 0.46 -16.47
C ARG A 122 21.12 1.10 -17.78
N GLY A 123 20.66 0.31 -18.74
CA GLY A 123 20.13 0.82 -20.01
C GLY A 123 18.95 1.76 -19.81
N ARG A 124 17.97 1.36 -18.99
CA ARG A 124 16.78 2.17 -18.68
C ARG A 124 17.13 3.47 -17.97
N LEU A 125 18.08 3.44 -17.02
CA LEU A 125 18.52 4.63 -16.31
C LEU A 125 19.22 5.63 -17.24
N LEU A 126 20.03 5.14 -18.19
CA LEU A 126 20.66 6.01 -19.19
C LEU A 126 19.63 6.67 -20.11
N GLU A 127 18.64 5.92 -20.60
CA GLU A 127 17.54 6.46 -21.40
C GLU A 127 16.73 7.52 -20.62
N ALA A 128 16.46 7.27 -19.34
CA ALA A 128 15.79 8.25 -18.48
C ALA A 128 16.61 9.54 -18.31
N ILE A 129 17.93 9.44 -18.17
CA ILE A 129 18.83 10.61 -18.12
C ILE A 129 18.76 11.39 -19.43
N GLU A 130 18.81 10.72 -20.59
CA GLU A 130 18.70 11.39 -21.89
C GLU A 130 17.39 12.18 -22.04
N LEU A 131 16.27 11.65 -21.53
CA LEU A 131 14.99 12.36 -21.52
C LEU A 131 15.01 13.62 -20.64
N VAL A 132 15.65 13.55 -19.47
CA VAL A 132 15.81 14.71 -18.57
C VAL A 132 16.71 15.76 -19.22
N ASP A 133 17.84 15.35 -19.78
CA ASP A 133 18.77 16.24 -20.47
C ASP A 133 18.09 16.93 -21.66
N GLN A 134 17.25 16.22 -22.43
CA GLN A 134 16.47 16.81 -23.50
C GLN A 134 15.50 17.87 -22.97
N ALA A 135 14.74 17.58 -21.91
CA ALA A 135 13.80 18.53 -21.32
C ALA A 135 14.50 19.80 -20.81
N LEU A 136 15.68 19.66 -20.18
CA LEU A 136 16.50 20.79 -19.74
C LEU A 136 17.00 21.64 -20.92
N SER A 137 17.34 21.01 -22.04
CA SER A 137 17.82 21.69 -23.25
C SER A 137 16.72 22.52 -23.95
N GLU A 138 15.47 22.05 -23.86
CA GLU A 138 14.31 22.71 -24.48
C GLU A 138 13.85 23.96 -23.71
N GLU A 139 14.14 24.06 -22.40
CA GLU A 139 13.84 25.25 -21.59
C GLU A 139 14.79 26.43 -21.82
N GLU A 140 15.96 26.21 -22.44
CA GLU A 140 16.96 27.26 -22.75
C GLU A 140 16.71 27.99 -24.09
N THR A 141 15.65 27.65 -24.84
CA THR A 141 15.30 28.26 -26.15
C THR A 141 14.06 29.15 -26.07
#